data_AF-A0A454WGL9-F1
#
_entry.id   AF-A0A454WGL9-F1
#
_cell.length_a   1.000
_cell.length_b   1.000
_cell.length_c   1.000
_cell.angle_alpha   90.00
_cell.angle_beta   90.00
_cell.angle_gamma   90.00
#
_symmetry.space_group_name_H-M   'P 1'
#
loop_
_entity.id
_entity.type
_entity.pdbx_description
1 polymer ?
#
loop_
_entity_poly.entity_id
_entity_poly.type
_entity_poly.pdbx_seq_one_letter_code
_entity_poly.pdbx_strand_id
1 'polypeptide(L)'
;MDNSRTDTFRIEGTSVDVPLLKGDVATVLLYVARRFAYEIDMLRPGDVVGHTDHRTVKASFESNHLSGTAIAIRPLFYPLGAQKGTGLSDLEKVVVADILADCQGVIRWGGHAKPVKESHFQINVGPGDARLSDLARRIRDEEAGPGSGAGSIDPFLPSRLKKSAAYL
;
A
#
# COMPACT_ATOMS: atom_id res chain seq x y z
N MET A 1 4.44 15.02 -26.49
CA MET A 1 3.83 13.86 -25.80
C MET A 1 4.64 13.62 -24.55
N ASP A 2 4.01 13.66 -23.38
CA ASP A 2 4.70 13.38 -22.12
C ASP A 2 5.08 11.88 -22.09
N ASN A 3 6.38 11.61 -22.10
CA ASN A 3 6.95 10.26 -22.07
C ASN A 3 7.24 9.79 -20.64
N SER A 4 6.68 10.46 -19.63
CA SER A 4 6.80 10.07 -18.23
C SER A 4 6.15 8.71 -17.99
N ARG A 5 6.90 7.81 -17.36
CA ARG A 5 6.42 6.49 -16.92
C ARG A 5 5.53 6.59 -15.67
N THR A 6 5.60 7.71 -14.96
CA THR A 6 4.82 7.98 -13.75
C THR A 6 3.70 8.99 -14.05
N ASP A 7 2.63 8.92 -13.27
CA ASP A 7 1.52 9.88 -13.29
C ASP A 7 1.05 10.16 -11.86
N THR A 8 0.23 11.19 -11.68
CA THR A 8 -0.40 11.48 -10.40
C THR A 8 -1.83 10.93 -10.37
N PHE A 9 -2.10 10.11 -9.36
CA PHE A 9 -3.39 9.44 -9.20
C PHE A 9 -4.07 9.87 -7.90
N ARG A 10 -5.38 10.09 -7.96
CA ARG A 10 -6.22 10.32 -6.79
C ARG A 10 -6.48 8.99 -6.08
N ILE A 11 -6.30 8.95 -4.76
CA ILE A 11 -6.77 7.84 -3.93
C ILE A 11 -8.29 8.01 -3.75
N GLU A 12 -9.06 7.08 -4.31
CA GLU A 12 -10.52 7.09 -4.28
C GLU A 12 -11.05 7.23 -2.84
N GLY A 13 -12.09 8.03 -2.65
CA GLY A 13 -12.67 8.30 -1.34
C GLY A 13 -11.94 9.36 -0.52
N THR A 14 -10.81 9.88 -1.01
CA THR A 14 -10.01 10.90 -0.31
C THR A 14 -9.80 12.14 -1.18
N SER A 15 -9.11 13.15 -0.63
CA SER A 15 -8.59 14.30 -1.39
C SER A 15 -7.10 14.18 -1.72
N VAL A 16 -6.51 12.98 -1.56
CA VAL A 16 -5.06 12.77 -1.64
C VAL A 16 -4.66 12.29 -3.02
N ASP A 17 -3.74 13.04 -3.63
CA ASP A 17 -3.09 12.68 -4.88
C ASP A 17 -1.69 12.10 -4.60
N VAL A 18 -1.32 11.05 -5.33
CA VAL A 18 -0.04 10.36 -5.16
C VAL A 18 0.61 10.06 -6.53
N PRO A 19 1.87 10.46 -6.77
CA PRO A 19 2.57 10.12 -7.99
C PRO A 19 3.01 8.65 -7.97
N LEU A 20 2.72 7.87 -9.01
CA LEU A 20 3.00 6.43 -9.08
C LEU A 20 3.43 6.01 -10.49
N LEU A 21 4.05 4.84 -10.62
CA LEU A 21 4.24 4.20 -11.93
C LEU A 21 2.87 3.84 -12.53
N LYS A 22 2.67 4.22 -13.79
CA LYS A 22 1.42 3.94 -14.53
C LYS A 22 1.11 2.44 -14.60
N GLY A 23 -0.16 2.11 -14.82
CA GLY A 23 -0.63 0.74 -15.06
C GLY A 23 -0.97 -0.04 -13.80
N ASP A 24 -0.70 -1.35 -13.81
CA ASP A 24 -1.09 -2.26 -12.72
C ASP A 24 -0.42 -1.92 -11.38
N VAL A 25 0.77 -1.31 -11.40
CA VAL A 25 1.44 -0.81 -10.18
C VAL A 25 0.59 0.26 -9.49
N ALA A 26 0.12 1.27 -10.23
CA ALA A 26 -0.77 2.29 -9.67
C ALA A 26 -2.06 1.66 -9.12
N THR A 27 -2.65 0.72 -9.87
CA THR A 27 -3.89 0.03 -9.45
C THR A 27 -3.72 -0.63 -8.08
N VAL A 28 -2.66 -1.42 -7.90
CA VAL A 28 -2.44 -2.15 -6.64
C VAL A 28 -2.05 -1.23 -5.48
N LEU A 29 -1.20 -0.22 -5.71
CA LEU A 29 -0.78 0.69 -4.64
C LEU A 29 -1.94 1.61 -4.19
N LEU A 30 -2.81 2.03 -5.11
CA LEU A 30 -4.02 2.78 -4.79
C LEU A 30 -5.00 1.93 -3.97
N TYR A 31 -5.16 0.64 -4.32
CA TYR A 31 -5.97 -0.29 -3.52
C TYR A 31 -5.48 -0.40 -2.07
N VAL A 32 -4.17 -0.53 -1.86
CA VAL A 32 -3.58 -0.54 -0.49
C VAL A 32 -3.87 0.76 0.25
N ALA A 33 -3.65 1.91 -0.39
CA ALA A 33 -3.88 3.22 0.23
C ALA A 33 -5.36 3.44 0.57
N ARG A 34 -6.28 2.99 -0.29
CA ARG A 34 -7.72 3.10 -0.10
C ARG A 34 -8.22 2.23 1.06
N ARG A 35 -7.76 0.97 1.15
CA ARG A 35 -8.06 0.09 2.31
C ARG A 35 -7.54 0.71 3.61
N PHE A 36 -6.30 1.20 3.60
CA PHE A 36 -5.74 1.91 4.76
C PHE A 36 -6.63 3.09 5.17
N ALA A 37 -7.04 3.92 4.21
CA ALA A 37 -7.86 5.10 4.48
C ALA A 37 -9.19 4.75 5.16
N TYR A 38 -9.87 3.70 4.69
CA TYR A 38 -11.20 3.35 5.19
C TYR A 38 -11.21 2.56 6.50
N GLU A 39 -10.16 1.81 6.80
CA GLU A 39 -10.17 0.89 7.95
C GLU A 39 -9.23 1.27 9.07
N ILE A 40 -8.31 2.20 8.83
CA ILE A 40 -7.36 2.66 9.84
C ILE A 40 -7.61 4.14 10.13
N ASP A 41 -7.30 5.03 9.18
CA ASP A 41 -7.53 6.47 9.35
C ASP A 41 -7.60 7.15 7.98
N MET A 42 -8.61 8.02 7.82
CA MET A 42 -8.86 8.73 6.58
C MET A 42 -7.68 9.64 6.23
N LEU A 43 -7.18 9.48 5.00
CA LEU A 43 -6.01 10.17 4.51
C LEU A 43 -6.32 11.62 4.11
N ARG A 44 -5.40 12.51 4.46
CA ARG A 44 -5.43 13.95 4.19
C ARG A 44 -4.28 14.34 3.24
N PRO A 45 -4.35 15.49 2.55
CA PRO A 45 -3.26 15.96 1.71
C PRO A 45 -1.93 15.98 2.47
N GLY A 46 -0.88 15.38 1.89
CA GLY A 46 0.43 15.22 2.53
C GLY A 46 0.61 13.93 3.33
N ASP A 47 -0.44 13.14 3.56
CA ASP A 47 -0.32 11.87 4.28
C ASP A 47 0.33 10.76 3.43
N VAL A 48 0.34 10.85 2.11
CA VAL A 48 0.92 9.80 1.26
C VAL A 48 2.06 10.34 0.42
N VAL A 49 3.20 9.64 0.46
CA VAL A 49 4.35 9.89 -0.40
C VAL A 49 4.48 8.76 -1.41
N GLY A 50 4.47 9.08 -2.69
CA GLY A 50 4.66 8.14 -3.79
C GLY A 50 6.04 8.28 -4.44
N HIS A 51 6.06 8.36 -5.76
CA HIS A 51 7.25 8.60 -6.56
C HIS A 51 7.97 9.90 -6.18
N THR A 52 9.30 9.87 -6.23
CA THR A 52 10.15 11.05 -6.04
C THR A 52 11.42 10.92 -6.87
N ASP A 53 12.01 12.06 -7.25
CA ASP A 53 13.35 12.11 -7.86
C ASP A 53 14.48 12.27 -6.83
N HIS A 54 14.15 12.39 -5.54
CA HIS A 54 15.13 12.48 -4.46
C HIS A 54 15.84 11.13 -4.25
N ARG A 55 17.11 11.05 -4.64
CA ARG A 55 17.92 9.82 -4.59
C ARG A 55 18.48 9.47 -3.22
N THR A 56 18.42 10.38 -2.26
CA THR A 56 18.91 10.14 -0.91
C THR A 56 17.92 9.24 -0.16
N VAL A 57 18.31 8.00 0.09
CA VAL A 57 17.52 7.01 0.84
C VAL A 57 18.21 6.69 2.16
N LYS A 58 17.42 6.52 3.22
CA LYS A 58 17.90 6.10 4.55
C LYS A 58 17.81 4.58 4.74
N ALA A 59 16.97 3.91 3.95
CA ALA A 59 16.95 2.45 3.83
C ALA A 59 16.84 2.01 2.37
N SER A 60 17.41 0.86 2.02
CA SER A 60 17.48 0.38 0.64
C SER A 60 16.11 0.25 -0.03
N PHE A 61 15.08 -0.19 0.71
CA PHE A 61 13.72 -0.34 0.19
C PHE A 61 13.06 1.00 -0.20
N GLU A 62 13.52 2.14 0.33
CA GLU A 62 13.00 3.46 -0.04
C GLU A 62 13.38 3.84 -1.49
N SER A 63 14.39 3.18 -2.07
CA SER A 63 14.75 3.40 -3.48
C SER A 63 13.61 3.04 -4.45
N ASN A 64 12.64 2.22 -4.04
CA ASN A 64 11.45 1.91 -4.84
C ASN A 64 10.54 3.13 -5.08
N HIS A 65 10.68 4.20 -4.30
CA HIS A 65 10.02 5.48 -4.61
C HIS A 65 10.60 6.09 -5.91
N LEU A 66 11.87 5.85 -6.26
CA LEU A 66 12.46 6.36 -7.51
C LEU A 66 11.82 5.78 -8.77
N SER A 67 11.26 4.57 -8.68
CA SER A 67 10.54 3.93 -9.79
C SER A 67 9.02 4.12 -9.73
N GLY A 68 8.49 4.76 -8.67
CA GLY A 68 7.05 4.88 -8.45
C GLY A 68 6.37 3.55 -8.08
N THR A 69 7.14 2.60 -7.54
CA THR A 69 6.67 1.25 -7.15
C THR A 69 6.54 1.09 -5.64
N ALA A 70 6.52 2.20 -4.90
CA ALA A 70 6.30 2.23 -3.46
C ALA A 70 5.48 3.47 -3.05
N ILE A 71 4.77 3.32 -1.95
CA ILE A 71 4.12 4.40 -1.21
C ILE A 71 4.54 4.37 0.26
N ALA A 72 4.56 5.53 0.89
CA ALA A 72 4.65 5.67 2.33
C ALA A 72 3.40 6.39 2.84
N ILE A 73 2.60 5.71 3.66
CA ILE A 73 1.37 6.24 4.25
C ILE A 73 1.68 6.75 5.66
N ARG A 74 1.38 8.03 5.90
CA ARG A 74 1.64 8.79 7.13
C ARG A 74 3.07 8.63 7.66
N PRO A 75 4.10 8.89 6.84
CA PRO A 75 5.50 8.63 7.20
C PRO A 75 6.01 9.42 8.42
N LEU A 76 5.34 10.51 8.82
CA LEU A 76 5.64 11.24 10.05
C LEU A 76 5.12 10.53 11.31
N PHE A 77 4.01 9.80 11.20
CA PHE A 77 3.44 9.01 12.29
C PHE A 77 4.11 7.64 12.42
N TYR A 78 4.56 7.07 11.31
CA TYR A 78 5.21 5.75 11.27
C TYR A 78 6.63 5.85 10.68
N PRO A 79 7.57 6.51 11.40
CA PRO A 79 8.90 6.82 10.87
C PRO A 79 9.78 5.59 10.71
N LEU A 80 10.85 5.74 9.90
CA LEU A 80 11.90 4.74 9.75
C LEU A 80 12.61 4.48 11.09
N GLY A 81 12.78 3.22 11.44
CA GLY A 81 13.38 2.79 12.70
C GLY A 81 12.47 3.00 13.91
N ALA A 82 11.15 3.13 13.72
CA ALA A 82 10.19 3.24 14.82
C ALA A 82 10.43 2.14 15.86
N GLN A 83 10.44 2.54 17.13
CA GLN A 83 10.60 1.62 18.24
C GLN A 83 9.32 0.80 18.43
N LYS A 84 9.46 -0.37 19.06
CA LYS A 84 8.31 -1.19 19.42
C LYS A 84 7.31 -0.35 20.24
N GLY A 85 6.05 -0.31 19.81
CA GLY A 85 4.99 0.46 20.46
C GLY A 85 4.86 1.93 20.03
N THR A 86 5.66 2.41 19.06
CA THR A 86 5.62 3.81 18.58
C THR A 86 5.03 3.97 17.17
N GLY A 87 4.28 2.96 16.70
CA GLY A 87 3.67 2.97 15.38
C GLY A 87 2.24 2.42 15.40
N LEU A 88 1.86 1.64 14.39
CA LEU A 88 0.55 1.00 14.32
C LEU A 88 0.32 0.13 15.57
N SER A 89 -0.88 0.27 16.13
CA SER A 89 -1.40 -0.62 17.17
C SER A 89 -1.53 -2.05 16.66
N ASP A 90 -1.66 -3.01 17.58
CA ASP A 90 -1.81 -4.42 17.21
C ASP A 90 -3.09 -4.66 16.38
N LEU A 91 -4.16 -3.90 16.64
CA LEU A 91 -5.40 -3.97 15.85
C LEU A 91 -5.19 -3.42 14.43
N GLU A 92 -4.52 -2.29 14.27
CA GLU A 92 -4.22 -1.74 12.94
C GLU A 92 -3.26 -2.66 12.15
N LYS A 93 -2.36 -3.38 12.84
CA LYS A 93 -1.52 -4.41 12.23
C LYS A 93 -2.30 -5.59 11.70
N VAL A 94 -3.39 -6.00 12.37
CA VAL A 94 -4.31 -7.00 11.83
C VAL A 94 -4.96 -6.52 10.53
N VAL A 95 -5.36 -5.24 10.46
CA VAL A 95 -5.88 -4.64 9.23
C VAL A 95 -4.82 -4.64 8.13
N VAL A 96 -3.58 -4.25 8.43
CA VAL A 96 -2.48 -4.31 7.45
C VAL A 96 -2.23 -5.74 6.98
N ALA A 97 -2.18 -6.71 7.88
CA ALA A 97 -1.99 -8.12 7.53
C ALA A 97 -3.11 -8.63 6.61
N ASP A 98 -4.34 -8.19 6.84
CA ASP A 98 -5.50 -8.49 5.99
C ASP A 98 -5.36 -7.90 4.58
N ILE A 99 -4.92 -6.64 4.47
CA ILE A 99 -4.61 -6.00 3.18
C ILE A 99 -3.51 -6.77 2.44
N LEU A 100 -2.44 -7.18 3.14
CA LEU A 100 -1.35 -7.95 2.54
C LEU A 100 -1.82 -9.34 2.07
N ALA A 101 -2.72 -9.97 2.81
CA ALA A 101 -3.31 -11.25 2.44
C ALA A 101 -4.18 -11.16 1.18
N ASP A 102 -4.89 -10.06 0.96
CA ASP A 102 -5.59 -9.78 -0.31
C ASP A 102 -4.61 -9.48 -1.45
N CYS A 103 -3.44 -8.93 -1.15
CA CYS A 103 -2.40 -8.69 -2.14
C CYS A 103 -1.58 -9.95 -2.51
N GLN A 104 -1.77 -11.08 -1.82
CA GLN A 104 -1.20 -12.39 -2.19
C GLN A 104 0.30 -12.37 -2.51
N GLY A 105 1.08 -11.61 -1.72
CA GLY A 105 2.53 -11.48 -1.87
C GLY A 105 3.02 -10.51 -2.96
N VAL A 106 2.12 -9.84 -3.67
CA VAL A 106 2.44 -8.76 -4.63
C VAL A 106 2.93 -7.51 -3.89
N ILE A 107 2.50 -7.30 -2.65
CA ILE A 107 2.93 -6.19 -1.80
C ILE A 107 3.85 -6.70 -0.69
N ARG A 108 4.94 -5.97 -0.45
CA ARG A 108 5.78 -6.09 0.75
C ARG A 108 5.58 -4.86 1.63
N TRP A 109 5.47 -5.10 2.93
CA TRP A 109 5.31 -4.06 3.94
C TRP A 109 6.60 -3.83 4.73
N GLY A 110 6.91 -2.56 5.00
CA GLY A 110 8.10 -2.14 5.75
C GLY A 110 8.02 -2.44 7.25
N GLY A 111 6.86 -2.83 7.78
CA GLY A 111 6.75 -3.35 9.16
C GLY A 111 7.54 -4.64 9.39
N HIS A 112 7.73 -5.44 8.33
CA HIS A 112 8.56 -6.66 8.36
C HIS A 112 10.04 -6.41 8.01
N ALA A 113 10.42 -5.17 7.72
CA ALA A 113 11.78 -4.81 7.33
C ALA A 113 12.67 -4.55 8.55
N LYS A 114 13.99 -4.53 8.30
CA LYS A 114 14.99 -4.06 9.26
C LYS A 114 15.89 -3.02 8.57
N PRO A 115 15.88 -1.75 9.01
CA PRO A 115 15.01 -1.15 10.04
C PRO A 115 13.52 -1.18 9.65
N VAL A 116 12.65 -1.18 10.67
CA VAL A 116 11.19 -1.15 10.51
C VAL A 116 10.75 0.20 9.93
N LYS A 117 9.78 0.20 9.01
CA LYS A 117 9.08 1.43 8.57
C LYS A 117 7.64 1.08 8.22
N GLU A 118 6.76 1.14 9.22
CA GLU A 118 5.36 0.70 9.09
C GLU A 118 4.53 1.55 8.10
N SER A 119 5.00 2.76 7.74
CA SER A 119 4.39 3.54 6.65
C SER A 119 4.58 2.91 5.27
N HIS A 120 5.63 2.09 5.06
CA HIS A 120 6.13 1.74 3.72
C HIS A 120 5.45 0.52 3.12
N PHE A 121 4.94 0.66 1.90
CA PHE A 121 4.39 -0.42 1.09
C PHE A 121 5.02 -0.36 -0.30
N GLN A 122 5.38 -1.52 -0.85
CA GLN A 122 5.98 -1.59 -2.18
C GLN A 122 5.55 -2.82 -2.96
N ILE A 123 5.65 -2.74 -4.28
CA ILE A 123 5.61 -3.91 -5.15
C ILE A 123 6.77 -4.85 -4.79
N ASN A 124 6.46 -6.14 -4.71
CA ASN A 124 7.37 -7.22 -4.27
C ASN A 124 7.66 -8.24 -5.38
N VAL A 125 7.12 -8.03 -6.57
CA VAL A 125 7.32 -8.89 -7.73
C VAL A 125 8.08 -8.14 -8.83
N GLY A 126 8.79 -8.89 -9.66
CA GLY A 126 9.55 -8.33 -10.77
C GLY A 126 8.65 -7.79 -11.89
N PRO A 127 9.18 -6.95 -12.79
CA PRO A 127 8.47 -6.54 -13.99
C PRO A 127 7.98 -7.75 -14.81
N GLY A 128 6.72 -7.73 -15.23
CA GLY A 128 6.11 -8.80 -16.03
C GLY A 128 5.62 -10.02 -15.25
N ASP A 129 5.71 -10.03 -13.93
CA ASP A 129 5.12 -11.10 -13.11
C ASP A 129 3.59 -11.10 -13.21
N ALA A 130 3.01 -12.22 -13.62
CA ALA A 130 1.58 -12.36 -13.87
C ALA A 130 0.72 -12.07 -12.61
N ARG A 131 1.26 -12.30 -11.41
CA ARG A 131 0.53 -12.04 -10.15
C ARG A 131 0.15 -10.57 -10.01
N LEU A 132 0.96 -9.64 -10.52
CA LEU A 132 0.64 -8.22 -10.50
C LEU A 132 -0.56 -7.90 -11.40
N SER A 133 -0.54 -8.38 -12.65
CA SER A 133 -1.62 -8.15 -13.60
C SER A 133 -2.92 -8.87 -13.19
N ASP A 134 -2.82 -10.05 -12.60
CA ASP A 134 -3.97 -10.82 -12.11
C ASP A 134 -4.61 -10.13 -10.91
N LEU A 135 -3.81 -9.63 -9.96
CA LEU A 135 -4.30 -8.86 -8.82
C LEU A 135 -4.95 -7.55 -9.28
N ALA A 136 -4.31 -6.82 -10.19
CA ALA A 136 -4.85 -5.57 -10.70
C ALA A 136 -6.16 -5.78 -11.48
N ARG A 137 -6.28 -6.87 -12.25
CA ARG A 137 -7.54 -7.25 -12.91
C ARG A 137 -8.63 -7.53 -11.86
N ARG A 138 -8.33 -8.34 -10.85
CA ARG A 138 -9.27 -8.64 -9.76
C ARG A 138 -9.77 -7.38 -9.06
N ILE A 139 -8.88 -6.45 -8.74
CA ILE A 139 -9.25 -5.17 -8.10
C ILE A 139 -10.23 -4.38 -8.99
N ARG A 140 -9.93 -4.26 -10.29
CA ARG A 140 -10.83 -3.56 -11.23
C ARG A 140 -12.20 -4.23 -11.35
N ASP A 141 -12.22 -5.57 -11.37
CA ASP A 141 -13.47 -6.33 -11.43
C ASP A 141 -14.30 -6.16 -10.14
N GLU A 142 -13.65 -6.11 -8.97
CA GLU A 142 -14.28 -5.84 -7.68
C GLU A 142 -14.83 -4.42 -7.58
N GLU A 143 -14.11 -3.42 -8.11
CA GLU A 143 -14.57 -2.02 -8.15
C GLU A 143 -15.75 -1.81 -9.12
N ALA A 144 -15.86 -2.63 -10.16
CA ALA A 144 -17.00 -2.61 -11.07
C ALA A 144 -18.27 -3.25 -10.45
N GLY A 145 -18.12 -4.07 -9.41
CA GLY A 145 -19.21 -4.76 -8.72
C GLY A 145 -19.82 -3.95 -7.58
N PRO A 146 -21.16 -3.94 -7.39
CA PRO A 146 -21.78 -3.24 -6.26
C PRO A 146 -21.44 -3.94 -4.92
N GLY A 147 -20.88 -3.18 -3.98
CA GLY A 147 -20.74 -3.56 -2.56
C GLY A 147 -19.49 -4.37 -2.17
N SER A 148 -18.58 -4.68 -3.11
CA SER A 148 -17.40 -5.52 -2.87
C SER A 148 -16.07 -4.75 -2.78
N GLY A 149 -16.11 -3.42 -2.86
CA GLY A 149 -14.91 -2.57 -2.87
C GLY A 149 -14.25 -2.36 -1.50
N ALA A 150 -13.12 -1.65 -1.50
CA ALA A 150 -12.42 -1.26 -0.27
C ALA A 150 -13.36 -0.51 0.71
N GLY A 151 -13.28 -0.86 1.99
CA GLY A 151 -14.09 -0.25 3.06
C GLY A 151 -15.36 -1.04 3.45
N SER A 152 -15.76 -2.07 2.71
CA SER A 152 -16.89 -2.95 3.09
C SER A 152 -16.47 -4.25 3.79
N ILE A 153 -15.16 -4.53 3.86
CA ILE A 153 -14.62 -5.76 4.44
C ILE A 153 -14.28 -5.53 5.92
N ASP A 154 -14.81 -6.39 6.79
CA ASP A 154 -14.42 -6.48 8.20
C ASP A 154 -13.19 -7.41 8.37
N PRO A 155 -12.00 -6.88 8.69
CA PRO A 155 -10.77 -7.67 8.83
C PRO A 155 -10.77 -8.58 10.07
N PHE A 156 -11.70 -8.39 11.01
CA PHE A 156 -11.79 -9.16 12.26
C PHE A 156 -12.71 -10.38 12.17
N LEU A 157 -13.33 -10.64 11.02
CA LEU A 157 -14.05 -11.88 10.78
C LEU A 157 -13.12 -13.10 10.94
N PRO A 158 -13.56 -14.22 11.54
CA PRO A 158 -12.69 -15.37 11.80
C PRO A 158 -11.97 -15.92 10.56
N SER A 159 -12.63 -15.91 9.40
CA SER A 159 -12.04 -16.34 8.13
C SER A 159 -10.93 -15.40 7.66
N ARG A 160 -11.08 -14.08 7.88
CA ARG A 160 -10.10 -13.04 7.53
C ARG A 160 -8.89 -13.13 8.46
N LEU A 161 -9.10 -13.24 9.77
CA LEU A 161 -8.01 -13.46 10.75
C LEU A 161 -7.18 -14.71 10.42
N LYS A 162 -7.84 -15.81 10.05
CA LYS A 162 -7.13 -17.03 9.64
C LYS A 162 -6.28 -16.81 8.38
N LYS A 163 -6.81 -16.04 7.41
CA LYS A 163 -6.11 -15.72 6.16
C LYS A 163 -4.92 -14.79 6.39
N SER A 164 -5.07 -13.80 7.26
CA SER A 164 -4.06 -12.76 7.53
C SER A 164 -2.98 -13.17 8.52
N ALA A 165 -3.19 -14.24 9.31
CA ALA A 165 -2.24 -14.70 10.32
C ALA A 165 -0.81 -14.95 9.80
N ALA A 166 -0.65 -15.29 8.52
CA ALA A 166 0.66 -15.48 7.89
C ALA A 166 1.41 -14.15 7.58
N TYR A 167 0.78 -13.01 7.82
CA TYR A 167 1.27 -11.67 7.49
C TYR A 167 1.40 -10.75 8.73
N LEU A 168 1.32 -11.33 9.94
CA LEU A 168 1.58 -10.64 11.22
C LEU A 168 3.05 -10.77 11.65
#